data_AF-A0A3R6H9G5-F1
#
_entry.id   AF-A0A3R6H9G5-F1
#
_cell.length_a   1.000
_cell.length_b   1.000
_cell.length_c   1.000
_cell.angle_alpha   90.00
_cell.angle_beta   90.00
_cell.angle_gamma   90.00
#
_symmetry.space_group_name_H-M   'P 1'
#
loop_
_entity.id
_entity.type
_entity.pdbx_description
1 polymer ?
#
loop_
_entity_poly.entity_id
_entity_poly.type
_entity_poly.pdbx_seq_one_letter_code
_entity_poly.pdbx_strand_id
1 'polypeptide(L)'
;MPKVISIGKQNFASLRENDCFYIDKTAFIREWWESKDEITLITRPRRFGKTLNMSMLHAFFSTRYAGRKELFENLSIWKNEKYRELQGTYPVIFISFAAIKGNNYEDARDGIIMAVNEAYSEHR
;
A
#
# COMPACT_ATOMS: atom_id res chain seq x y z
N MET A 1 19.96 16.09 9.68
CA MET A 1 18.87 17.09 9.76
C MET A 1 17.59 16.38 10.20
N PRO A 2 16.68 17.04 10.94
CA PRO A 2 15.39 16.43 11.29
C PRO A 2 14.58 16.15 10.01
N LYS A 3 13.92 14.99 9.95
CA LYS A 3 13.09 14.61 8.80
C LYS A 3 11.84 15.46 8.72
N VAL A 4 11.41 15.81 7.52
CA VAL A 4 10.19 16.61 7.29
C VAL A 4 8.94 15.75 7.50
N ILE A 5 7.99 16.26 8.28
CA ILE A 5 6.66 15.63 8.45
C ILE A 5 5.81 15.92 7.21
N SER A 6 5.56 14.90 6.39
CA SER A 6 4.78 15.03 5.15
C SER A 6 3.28 14.82 5.39
N ILE A 7 2.59 15.89 5.79
CA ILE A 7 1.15 15.86 6.08
C ILE A 7 0.36 15.52 4.81
N GLY A 8 -0.52 14.52 4.91
CA GLY A 8 -1.41 14.13 3.81
C GLY A 8 -0.77 13.22 2.75
N LYS A 9 0.52 12.88 2.87
CA LYS A 9 1.18 11.93 1.96
C LYS A 9 0.66 10.50 2.20
N GLN A 10 0.09 9.89 1.16
CA GLN A 10 -0.56 8.57 1.24
C GLN A 10 0.19 7.46 0.48
N ASN A 11 1.24 7.81 -0.27
CA ASN A 11 2.07 6.85 -0.99
C ASN A 11 3.31 6.51 -0.16
N PHE A 12 3.42 5.24 0.22
CA PHE A 12 4.52 4.73 1.05
C PHE A 12 5.87 4.87 0.36
N ALA A 13 6.00 4.40 -0.88
CA ALA A 13 7.27 4.42 -1.62
C ALA A 13 7.80 5.86 -1.74
N SER A 14 6.96 6.79 -2.18
CA SER A 14 7.30 8.21 -2.26
C SER A 14 7.69 8.79 -0.91
N LEU A 15 7.04 8.38 0.19
CA LEU A 15 7.42 8.85 1.53
C LEU A 15 8.84 8.40 1.89
N ARG A 16 9.20 7.15 1.58
CA ARG A 16 10.52 6.58 1.83
C ARG A 16 11.60 7.21 0.92
N GLU A 17 11.34 7.33 -0.38
CA GLU A 17 12.26 7.91 -1.37
C GLU A 17 12.62 9.36 -1.07
N ASN A 18 11.67 10.13 -0.53
CA ASN A 18 11.87 11.54 -0.18
C ASN A 18 12.39 11.75 1.25
N ASP A 19 12.89 10.69 1.91
CA ASP A 19 13.36 10.68 3.30
C ASP A 19 12.46 11.44 4.29
N CYS A 20 11.14 11.35 4.09
CA CYS A 20 10.17 12.00 4.98
C CYS A 20 10.11 11.26 6.32
N PHE A 21 9.63 11.96 7.36
CA PHE A 21 9.34 11.34 8.64
C PHE A 21 8.30 10.24 8.48
N TYR A 22 8.62 9.03 8.96
CA TYR A 22 7.77 7.85 8.89
C TYR A 22 7.76 7.14 10.24
N ILE A 23 6.56 6.82 10.73
CA ILE A 23 6.40 5.90 11.86
C ILE A 23 6.35 4.49 11.29
N ASP A 24 7.34 3.67 11.64
CA ASP A 24 7.43 2.30 11.16
C ASP A 24 6.26 1.46 11.66
N LYS A 25 5.42 1.01 10.72
CA LYS A 25 4.32 0.07 10.95
C LYS A 25 4.49 -1.24 10.18
N THR A 26 5.68 -1.52 9.68
CA THR A 26 5.93 -2.69 8.82
C THR A 26 5.83 -4.02 9.56
N ALA A 27 5.89 -4.03 10.90
CA ALA A 27 5.60 -5.22 11.71
C ALA A 27 4.21 -5.81 11.41
N PHE A 28 3.25 -4.97 11.04
CA PHE A 28 1.91 -5.39 10.63
C PHE A 28 1.92 -6.36 9.44
N ILE A 29 2.90 -6.25 8.52
CA ILE A 29 3.00 -7.13 7.35
C ILE A 29 3.14 -8.58 7.80
N ARG A 30 4.00 -8.85 8.79
CA ARG A 30 4.16 -10.18 9.38
C ARG A 30 2.91 -10.62 10.11
N GLU A 31 2.35 -9.77 10.97
CA GLU A 31 1.14 -10.09 11.74
C GLU A 31 -0.02 -10.47 10.82
N TRP A 32 -0.19 -9.73 9.74
CA TRP A 32 -1.19 -9.99 8.72
C TRP A 32 -0.89 -11.25 7.90
N TRP A 33 0.37 -11.47 7.50
CA TRP A 33 0.76 -12.68 6.77
C TRP A 33 0.56 -13.97 7.59
N GLU A 34 0.74 -13.88 8.90
CA GLU A 34 0.62 -15.01 9.83
C GLU A 34 -0.79 -15.20 10.40
N SER A 35 -1.71 -14.24 10.22
CA SER A 35 -3.06 -14.30 10.81
C SER A 35 -3.94 -15.41 10.23
N LYS A 36 -3.61 -15.89 9.02
CA LYS A 36 -4.41 -16.87 8.25
C LYS A 36 -5.85 -16.40 8.00
N ASP A 37 -6.06 -15.09 7.94
CA ASP A 37 -7.35 -14.52 7.58
C ASP A 37 -7.68 -14.81 6.11
N GLU A 38 -8.92 -15.21 5.82
CA GLU A 38 -9.42 -15.25 4.43
C GLU A 38 -9.71 -13.83 3.91
N ILE A 39 -10.22 -12.96 4.79
CA ILE A 39 -10.58 -11.58 4.49
C ILE A 39 -10.19 -10.69 5.66
N THR A 40 -9.38 -9.67 5.38
CA THR A 40 -9.00 -8.65 6.37
C THR A 40 -9.70 -7.34 6.09
N LEU A 41 -10.53 -6.88 7.02
CA LEU A 41 -11.25 -5.61 6.94
C LEU A 41 -10.62 -4.55 7.85
N ILE A 42 -10.04 -3.49 7.25
CA ILE A 42 -9.43 -2.38 8.00
C ILE A 42 -10.44 -1.23 8.16
N THR A 43 -11.18 -1.20 9.27
CA THR A 43 -12.18 -0.16 9.55
C THR A 43 -11.61 1.03 10.35
N ARG A 44 -12.45 1.85 10.99
CA ARG A 44 -12.23 3.12 11.76
C ARG A 44 -10.94 3.17 12.63
N PRO A 45 -10.43 4.35 13.09
CA PRO A 45 -10.93 5.73 12.91
C PRO A 45 -10.26 6.48 11.73
N ARG A 46 -10.79 7.67 11.39
CA ARG A 46 -10.30 8.53 10.31
C ARG A 46 -8.86 9.02 10.60
N ARG A 47 -8.07 9.29 9.55
CA ARG A 47 -6.68 9.81 9.63
C ARG A 47 -5.66 8.88 10.33
N PHE A 48 -5.97 7.61 10.49
CA PHE A 48 -5.07 6.64 11.15
C PHE A 48 -4.00 6.02 10.24
N GLY A 49 -3.85 6.53 9.02
CA GLY A 49 -2.85 6.05 8.06
C GLY A 49 -3.23 4.76 7.32
N LYS A 50 -4.51 4.39 7.25
CA LYS A 50 -4.96 3.16 6.55
C LYS A 50 -4.53 3.14 5.09
N THR A 51 -4.77 4.23 4.35
CA THR A 51 -4.37 4.34 2.95
C THR A 51 -2.85 4.22 2.78
N LEU A 52 -2.07 4.85 3.67
CA LEU A 52 -0.62 4.72 3.68
C LEU A 52 -0.17 3.28 3.96
N ASN A 53 -0.83 2.59 4.90
CA ASN A 53 -0.56 1.19 5.20
C ASN A 53 -0.93 0.26 4.03
N MET A 54 -2.06 0.51 3.35
CA MET A 54 -2.42 -0.25 2.14
C MET A 54 -1.40 0.00 1.01
N SER A 55 -0.93 1.23 0.84
CA SER A 55 0.17 1.55 -0.08
C SER A 55 1.48 0.85 0.30
N MET A 56 1.77 0.71 1.60
CA MET A 56 2.92 -0.05 2.09
C MET A 56 2.79 -1.55 1.76
N LEU A 57 1.63 -2.15 1.98
CA LEU A 57 1.38 -3.56 1.61
C LEU A 57 1.55 -3.76 0.09
N HIS A 58 0.98 -2.86 -0.72
CA HIS A 58 1.17 -2.89 -2.16
C HIS A 58 2.65 -2.81 -2.54
N ALA A 59 3.41 -1.87 -1.96
CA ALA A 59 4.85 -1.74 -2.21
C ALA A 59 5.66 -2.95 -1.71
N PHE A 60 5.19 -3.65 -0.69
CA PHE A 60 5.89 -4.80 -0.14
C PHE A 60 5.71 -6.04 -1.01
N PHE A 61 4.47 -6.36 -1.39
CA PHE A 61 4.17 -7.62 -2.08
C PHE A 61 4.25 -7.53 -3.60
N SER A 62 3.90 -6.38 -4.20
CA SER A 62 3.73 -6.25 -5.65
C SER A 62 5.02 -6.45 -6.43
N THR A 63 5.01 -7.29 -7.47
CA THR A 63 6.13 -7.48 -8.42
C THR A 63 6.59 -6.19 -9.08
N ARG A 64 5.75 -5.16 -9.13
CA ARG A 64 6.14 -3.80 -9.59
C ARG A 64 7.23 -3.16 -8.73
N TYR A 65 7.41 -3.65 -7.50
CA TYR A 65 8.44 -3.22 -6.56
C TYR A 65 9.53 -4.30 -6.36
N ALA A 66 9.64 -5.28 -7.26
CA ALA A 66 10.73 -6.26 -7.22
C ALA A 66 12.10 -5.55 -7.20
N GLY A 67 12.97 -5.96 -6.29
CA GLY A 67 14.31 -5.37 -6.13
C GLY A 67 14.34 -4.02 -5.40
N ARG A 68 13.19 -3.46 -4.99
CA ARG A 68 13.09 -2.17 -4.27
C ARG A 68 13.31 -2.32 -2.76
N LYS A 69 14.37 -3.02 -2.37
CA LYS A 69 14.71 -3.32 -0.96
C LYS A 69 14.90 -2.07 -0.12
N GLU A 70 15.40 -0.99 -0.70
CA GLU A 70 15.70 0.28 -0.03
C GLU A 70 14.46 0.94 0.59
N LEU A 71 13.26 0.60 0.10
CA LEU A 71 12.01 1.08 0.70
C LEU A 71 11.78 0.50 2.11
N PHE A 72 12.28 -0.71 2.35
CA PHE A 72 12.06 -1.48 3.59
C PHE A 72 13.31 -1.66 4.43
N GLU A 73 14.50 -1.43 3.86
CA GLU A 73 15.76 -1.42 4.61
C GLU A 73 15.63 -0.54 5.87
N ASN A 74 16.13 -1.09 6.98
CA ASN A 74 16.07 -0.50 8.33
C ASN A 74 14.67 -0.42 8.97
N LEU A 75 13.62 -0.97 8.34
CA LEU A 75 12.30 -1.13 8.95
C LEU A 75 12.16 -2.50 9.64
N SER A 76 11.20 -2.62 10.54
CA SER A 76 10.99 -3.80 11.37
C SER A 76 10.81 -5.09 10.57
N ILE A 77 10.09 -5.05 9.44
CA ILE A 77 9.86 -6.24 8.60
C ILE A 77 11.16 -6.79 8.00
N TRP A 78 12.12 -5.91 7.70
CA TRP A 78 13.36 -6.26 6.99
C TRP A 78 14.37 -7.02 7.84
N LYS A 79 14.17 -7.02 9.17
CA LYS A 79 15.01 -7.75 10.14
C LYS A 79 14.88 -9.26 10.03
N ASN A 80 13.83 -9.77 9.39
CA ASN A 80 13.55 -11.19 9.28
C ASN A 80 13.66 -11.64 7.81
N GLU A 81 14.58 -12.58 7.57
CA GLU A 81 14.94 -13.09 6.24
C GLU A 81 13.75 -13.68 5.48
N LYS A 82 12.91 -14.47 6.16
CA LYS A 82 11.70 -15.07 5.58
C LYS A 82 10.82 -14.01 4.91
N TYR A 83 10.70 -12.82 5.49
CA TYR A 83 9.87 -11.76 4.94
C TYR A 83 10.57 -11.01 3.80
N ARG A 84 11.91 -10.95 3.79
CA ARG A 84 12.65 -10.36 2.66
C ARG A 84 12.42 -11.13 1.38
N GLU A 85 12.36 -12.46 1.46
CA GLU A 85 12.09 -13.34 0.31
C GLU A 85 10.70 -13.11 -0.32
N LEU A 86 9.74 -12.62 0.47
CA LEU A 86 8.39 -12.31 -0.03
C LEU A 86 8.32 -10.97 -0.76
N GLN A 87 9.29 -10.08 -0.58
CA GLN A 87 9.22 -8.72 -1.09
C GLN A 87 9.23 -8.71 -2.62
N GLY A 88 8.20 -8.09 -3.21
CA GLY A 88 8.07 -7.89 -4.64
C GLY A 88 7.87 -9.18 -5.43
N THR A 89 7.29 -10.22 -4.83
CA THR A 89 7.13 -11.53 -5.47
C THR A 89 5.70 -11.86 -5.91
N TYR A 90 4.70 -11.08 -5.51
CA TYR A 90 3.29 -11.35 -5.77
C TYR A 90 2.68 -10.40 -6.79
N PRO A 91 1.84 -10.89 -7.73
CA PRO A 91 1.00 -10.02 -8.53
C PRO A 91 -0.11 -9.44 -7.65
N VAL A 92 0.02 -8.18 -7.26
CA VAL A 92 -0.96 -7.52 -6.40
C VAL A 92 -1.88 -6.63 -7.23
N ILE A 93 -3.18 -6.89 -7.18
CA ILE A 93 -4.21 -6.02 -7.73
C ILE A 93 -4.56 -4.97 -6.67
N PHE A 94 -4.35 -3.68 -6.99
CA PHE A 94 -4.66 -2.57 -6.11
C PHE A 94 -5.68 -1.65 -6.77
N ILE A 95 -6.91 -1.62 -6.23
CA ILE A 95 -8.00 -0.80 -6.77
C ILE A 95 -8.42 0.23 -5.72
N SER A 96 -8.50 1.50 -6.12
CA SER A 96 -8.97 2.59 -5.27
C SER A 96 -10.19 3.26 -5.88
N PHE A 97 -11.30 3.23 -5.16
CA PHE A 97 -12.52 3.95 -5.53
C PHE A 97 -12.59 5.35 -4.90
N ALA A 98 -11.55 5.80 -4.20
CA ALA A 98 -11.58 7.03 -3.41
C ALA A 98 -11.79 8.31 -4.27
N ALA A 99 -11.31 8.28 -5.52
CA ALA A 99 -11.40 9.38 -6.47
C ALA A 99 -12.77 9.47 -7.18
N ILE A 100 -13.61 8.42 -7.10
CA ILE A 100 -14.91 8.40 -7.75
C ILE A 100 -15.85 9.33 -6.97
N LYS A 101 -16.38 10.35 -7.66
CA LYS A 101 -17.31 11.37 -7.15
C LYS A 101 -18.49 11.51 -8.12
N GLY A 102 -19.24 10.42 -8.32
CA GLY A 102 -20.44 10.44 -9.15
C GLY A 102 -21.58 11.21 -8.46
N ASN A 103 -22.26 12.07 -9.22
CA ASN A 103 -23.43 12.80 -8.72
C ASN A 103 -24.74 12.03 -8.96
N ASN A 104 -24.70 11.01 -9.81
CA ASN A 104 -25.77 10.08 -10.10
C ASN A 104 -25.21 8.65 -10.19
N TYR A 105 -26.10 7.69 -10.45
CA TYR A 105 -25.73 6.28 -10.56
C TYR A 105 -24.79 6.01 -11.74
N GLU A 106 -25.10 6.61 -12.89
CA GLU A 106 -24.36 6.43 -14.14
C GLU A 106 -22.90 6.88 -14.00
N ASP A 107 -22.67 8.08 -13.45
CA ASP A 107 -21.34 8.63 -13.19
C ASP A 107 -20.54 7.73 -12.24
N ALA A 108 -21.18 7.23 -11.17
CA ALA A 108 -20.54 6.35 -10.20
C ALA A 108 -20.18 5.00 -10.83
N ARG A 109 -21.11 4.40 -11.60
CA ARG A 109 -20.90 3.15 -12.33
C ARG A 109 -19.73 3.30 -13.31
N ASP A 110 -19.72 4.36 -14.10
CA ASP A 110 -18.70 4.58 -15.13
C ASP A 110 -17.33 4.81 -14.50
N GLY A 111 -17.27 5.54 -13.36
CA GLY A 111 -16.05 5.68 -12.57
C GLY A 111 -15.52 4.35 -12.02
N ILE A 112 -16.41 3.45 -11.57
CA ILE A 112 -16.00 2.11 -11.09
C ILE A 112 -15.47 1.27 -12.26
N ILE A 113 -16.17 1.27 -13.40
CA ILE A 113 -15.74 0.56 -14.61
C ILE A 113 -14.36 1.05 -15.04
N MET A 114 -14.13 2.37 -15.03
CA MET A 114 -12.84 2.96 -15.34
C MET A 114 -11.74 2.48 -14.39
N ALA A 115 -11.97 2.50 -13.08
CA ALA A 115 -10.98 2.04 -12.09
C ALA A 115 -10.64 0.55 -12.24
N VAL A 116 -11.61 -0.29 -12.61
CA VAL A 116 -11.39 -1.72 -12.89
C VAL A 116 -10.60 -1.91 -14.18
N ASN A 117 -10.92 -1.17 -15.24
CA ASN A 117 -10.20 -1.22 -16.52
C ASN A 117 -8.74 -0.74 -16.39
N GLU A 118 -8.50 0.30 -15.59
CA GLU A 118 -7.16 0.77 -15.24
C GLU A 118 -6.37 -0.36 -14.56
N ALA A 119 -6.92 -0.95 -13.49
CA ALA A 119 -6.26 -2.05 -12.80
C ALA A 119 -5.99 -3.26 -13.70
N TYR A 120 -6.92 -3.62 -14.59
CA TYR A 120 -6.69 -4.67 -15.59
C TYR A 120 -5.52 -4.33 -16.52
N SER A 121 -5.45 -3.08 -17.00
CA SER A 121 -4.40 -2.63 -17.92
C SER A 121 -3.02 -2.64 -17.28
N GLU A 122 -2.93 -2.44 -15.95
CA GLU A 122 -1.68 -2.53 -15.20
C GLU A 122 -1.11 -3.96 -15.08
N HIS A 123 -1.91 -4.99 -15.38
CA HIS A 123 -1.55 -6.40 -15.25
C HIS A 123 -1.67 -7.19 -16.57
N ARG A 124 -1.80 -6.49 -17.70
CA ARG A 124 -1.80 -7.07 -19.04
C ARG A 124 -0.38 -7.42 -19.53
#